data_AF-A0A6N8DJM8-F1
#
_entry.id   AF-A0A6N8DJM8-F1
#
_cell.length_a   1.000
_cell.length_b   1.000
_cell.length_c   1.000
_cell.angle_alpha   90.00
_cell.angle_beta   90.00
_cell.angle_gamma   90.00
#
_symmetry.space_group_name_H-M   'P 1'
#
loop_
_entity.id
_entity.type
_entity.pdbx_description
1 polymer ?
#
loop_
_entity_poly.entity_id
_entity_poly.type
_entity_poly.pdbx_seq_one_letter_code
_entity_poly.pdbx_strand_id
1 'polypeptide(L)'
;MSEQTPPHLFSIRVYYEDTDFSGIVYHANYLRFIERARTEMLRDADLHQGEIHAGGKVFFVVARMSIEFLRPARMDDLLAVETRVLKLTAATLELDQRVKKGDEILFTAKVLIAAVSGGRACRIPREVREKLSPPA
;
A
#
# COMPACT_ATOMS: atom_id res chain seq x y z
N MET A 1 17.16 18.28 -10.99
CA MET A 1 16.48 17.55 -9.89
C MET A 1 15.48 16.66 -10.58
N SER A 2 15.66 15.33 -10.55
CA SER A 2 14.71 14.43 -11.21
C SER A 2 13.33 14.61 -10.59
N GLU A 3 12.33 14.80 -11.44
CA GLU A 3 10.96 15.03 -11.05
C GLU A 3 10.41 13.70 -10.51
N GLN A 4 10.40 13.54 -9.18
CA GLN A 4 9.86 12.33 -8.56
C GLN A 4 8.35 12.30 -8.79
N THR A 5 7.82 11.17 -9.26
CA THR A 5 6.37 10.98 -9.38
C THR A 5 5.68 11.36 -8.07
N PRO A 6 4.59 12.13 -8.12
CA PRO A 6 3.78 12.35 -6.94
C PRO A 6 3.28 11.00 -6.38
N PRO A 7 3.12 10.87 -5.05
CA PRO A 7 2.60 9.66 -4.46
C PRO A 7 1.14 9.47 -4.87
N HIS A 8 0.68 8.22 -4.91
CA HIS A 8 -0.76 7.95 -4.87
C HIS A 8 -1.31 8.37 -3.50
N LEU A 9 -2.47 9.03 -3.49
CA LEU A 9 -3.11 9.55 -2.29
C LEU A 9 -4.47 8.86 -2.09
N PHE A 10 -4.67 8.29 -0.91
CA PHE A 10 -5.94 7.66 -0.53
C PHE A 10 -6.44 8.23 0.80
N SER A 11 -7.67 8.76 0.82
CA SER A 11 -8.26 9.37 2.01
C SER A 11 -9.02 8.34 2.86
N ILE A 12 -8.84 8.40 4.18
CA ILE A 12 -9.50 7.52 5.15
C ILE A 12 -10.06 8.35 6.29
N ARG A 13 -11.33 8.12 6.65
CA ARG A 13 -11.89 8.56 7.93
C ARG A 13 -11.68 7.46 8.96
N VAL A 14 -11.23 7.82 10.16
CA VAL A 14 -11.21 6.90 11.30
C VAL A 14 -12.60 6.78 11.88
N TYR A 15 -13.11 5.55 11.96
CA TYR A 15 -14.39 5.21 12.56
C TYR A 15 -14.22 4.51 13.91
N TYR A 16 -15.32 4.33 14.63
CA TYR A 16 -15.32 3.71 15.95
C TYR A 16 -14.71 2.30 15.91
N GLU A 17 -15.02 1.50 14.88
CA GLU A 17 -14.46 0.16 14.67
C GLU A 17 -12.94 0.13 14.43
N ASP A 18 -12.33 1.28 14.11
CA ASP A 18 -10.90 1.38 13.92
C ASP A 18 -10.14 1.54 15.25
N THR A 19 -10.86 1.87 16.34
CA THR A 19 -10.26 2.18 17.65
C THR A 19 -10.27 0.98 18.60
N ASP A 20 -9.39 1.00 19.60
CA ASP A 20 -9.38 0.04 20.71
C ASP A 20 -9.65 0.69 22.07
N PHE A 21 -9.54 -0.09 23.15
CA PHE A 21 -9.81 0.36 24.52
C PHE A 21 -8.95 1.54 24.99
N SER A 22 -7.83 1.82 24.30
CA SER A 22 -6.96 2.97 24.61
C SER A 22 -7.46 4.29 24.00
N GLY A 23 -8.55 4.26 23.22
CA GLY A 23 -9.16 5.45 22.63
C GLY A 23 -8.44 5.99 21.39
N ILE A 24 -7.53 5.20 20.81
CA ILE A 24 -6.81 5.50 19.57
C ILE A 24 -7.00 4.35 18.58
N VAL A 25 -6.57 4.55 17.32
CA VAL A 25 -6.61 3.51 16.30
C VAL A 25 -5.78 2.30 16.73
N TYR A 26 -6.40 1.11 16.71
CA TYR A 26 -5.70 -0.15 16.97
C TYR A 26 -4.59 -0.36 15.94
N HIS A 27 -3.38 -0.68 16.39
CA HIS A 27 -2.19 -0.74 15.53
C HIS A 27 -2.37 -1.58 14.26
N ALA A 28 -3.12 -2.69 14.31
CA ALA A 28 -3.37 -3.54 13.14
C ALA A 28 -4.26 -2.86 12.07
N ASN A 29 -5.09 -1.88 12.43
CA ASN A 29 -5.95 -1.17 11.49
C ASN A 29 -5.14 -0.28 10.54
N TYR A 30 -3.95 0.19 10.93
CA TYR A 30 -3.03 0.85 9.99
C TYR A 30 -2.66 -0.07 8.81
N LEU A 31 -2.57 -1.39 9.03
CA LEU A 31 -2.33 -2.36 7.94
C LEU A 31 -3.49 -2.41 6.94
N ARG A 32 -4.72 -2.32 7.44
CA ARG A 32 -5.93 -2.24 6.60
C ARG A 32 -5.95 -0.94 5.80
N PHE A 33 -5.57 0.17 6.43
CA PHE A 33 -5.51 1.48 5.78
C PHE A 33 -4.53 1.49 4.61
N ILE A 34 -3.30 1.01 4.83
CA ILE A 34 -2.28 0.97 3.78
C ILE A 34 -2.58 -0.08 2.71
N GLU A 35 -3.26 -1.18 3.05
CA GLU A 35 -3.70 -2.16 2.06
C GLU A 35 -4.76 -1.58 1.12
N ARG A 36 -5.81 -0.94 1.66
CA ARG A 36 -6.82 -0.24 0.85
C ARG A 36 -6.17 0.77 -0.10
N ALA A 37 -5.19 1.55 0.37
CA ALA A 37 -4.46 2.48 -0.47
C ALA A 37 -3.69 1.80 -1.62
N ARG A 38 -3.06 0.65 -1.39
CA ARG A 38 -2.41 -0.12 -2.48
C ARG A 38 -3.43 -0.66 -3.46
N THR A 39 -4.57 -1.14 -2.97
CA THR A 39 -5.65 -1.66 -3.81
C THR A 39 -6.22 -0.57 -4.71
N GLU A 40 -6.45 0.63 -4.18
CA GLU A 40 -6.93 1.77 -4.96
C GLU A 40 -5.84 2.34 -5.89
N MET A 41 -4.56 2.33 -5.49
CA MET A 41 -3.45 2.66 -6.40
C MET A 41 -3.44 1.76 -7.64
N LEU A 42 -3.66 0.45 -7.46
CA LEU A 42 -3.78 -0.47 -8.58
C LEU A 42 -5.04 -0.18 -9.41
N ARG A 43 -6.18 0.08 -8.76
CA ARG A 43 -7.44 0.41 -9.44
C ARG A 43 -7.33 1.67 -10.30
N ASP A 44 -6.70 2.73 -9.79
CA ASP A 44 -6.49 3.98 -10.52
C ASP A 44 -5.54 3.81 -11.70
N ALA A 45 -4.65 2.82 -11.62
CA ALA A 45 -3.83 2.35 -12.73
C ALA A 45 -4.57 1.33 -13.62
N ASP A 46 -5.90 1.18 -13.51
CA ASP A 46 -6.68 0.24 -14.32
C ASP A 46 -6.16 -1.21 -14.17
N LEU A 47 -5.69 -1.56 -12.97
CA LEU A 47 -5.22 -2.90 -12.58
C LEU A 47 -6.17 -3.47 -11.51
N HIS A 48 -7.23 -4.13 -11.96
CA HIS A 48 -8.18 -4.75 -11.04
C HIS A 48 -7.64 -6.08 -10.52
N GLN A 49 -7.26 -6.12 -9.24
CA GLN A 49 -6.73 -7.34 -8.61
C GLN A 49 -7.64 -8.57 -8.78
N GLY A 50 -8.97 -8.38 -8.75
CA GLY A 50 -9.93 -9.46 -8.99
C GLY A 50 -9.75 -10.10 -10.36
N GLU A 51 -9.53 -9.28 -11.40
CA GLU A 51 -9.32 -9.75 -12.78
C GLU A 51 -7.95 -10.39 -12.95
N ILE A 52 -6.91 -9.79 -12.36
CA ILE A 52 -5.54 -10.34 -12.34
C ILE A 52 -5.54 -11.74 -11.71
N HIS A 53 -6.29 -11.93 -10.61
CA HIS A 53 -6.43 -13.22 -9.94
C HIS A 53 -7.30 -14.21 -10.75
N ALA A 54 -8.41 -13.75 -11.33
CA ALA A 54 -9.33 -14.58 -12.12
C ALA A 54 -8.69 -15.10 -13.42
N GLY A 55 -7.77 -14.33 -14.02
CA GLY A 55 -6.95 -14.75 -15.17
C GLY A 55 -5.98 -15.90 -14.86
N GLY A 56 -5.84 -16.27 -13.58
CA GLY A 56 -5.26 -17.53 -13.14
C GLY A 56 -3.74 -17.55 -13.18
N LYS A 57 -3.13 -17.23 -12.03
CA LYS A 57 -2.00 -17.97 -11.38
C LYS A 57 -1.14 -17.08 -10.48
N VAL A 58 -1.17 -15.77 -10.64
CA VAL A 58 -0.28 -14.87 -9.89
C VAL A 58 -1.03 -14.20 -8.75
N PHE A 59 -0.51 -14.35 -7.54
CA PHE A 59 -0.97 -13.67 -6.34
C PHE A 59 0.09 -12.69 -5.86
N PHE A 60 -0.33 -11.52 -5.39
CA PHE A 60 0.56 -10.56 -4.73
C PHE A 60 0.55 -10.81 -3.23
N VAL A 61 1.69 -11.25 -2.69
CA VAL A 61 1.84 -11.61 -1.28
C VAL A 61 2.83 -10.66 -0.61
N VAL A 62 2.51 -10.16 0.58
CA VAL A 62 3.47 -9.38 1.39
C VAL A 62 4.56 -10.33 1.90
N ALA A 63 5.78 -10.15 1.41
CA ALA A 63 6.95 -10.95 1.80
C ALA A 63 7.72 -10.34 2.98
N ARG A 64 7.69 -9.01 3.12
CA ARG A 64 8.32 -8.29 4.24
C ARG A 64 7.59 -6.98 4.48
N MET A 65 7.46 -6.59 5.74
CA MET A 65 7.02 -5.25 6.13
C MET A 65 7.89 -4.71 7.28
N SER A 66 8.33 -3.46 7.19
CA SER A 66 8.98 -2.72 8.27
C SER A 66 8.11 -1.52 8.62
N ILE A 67 7.74 -1.37 9.88
CA ILE A 67 6.70 -0.43 10.33
C ILE A 67 7.21 0.41 11.50
N GLU A 68 6.87 1.70 11.49
CA GLU A 68 7.04 2.59 12.64
C GLU A 68 5.71 3.27 12.98
N PHE A 69 5.28 3.16 14.24
CA PHE A 69 4.13 3.86 14.78
C PHE A 69 4.61 5.12 15.50
N LEU A 70 4.55 6.26 14.82
CA LEU A 70 5.13 7.51 15.31
C LEU A 70 4.18 8.26 16.23
N ARG A 71 2.89 8.35 15.86
CA ARG A 71 1.84 9.06 16.60
C ARG A 71 0.47 8.43 16.38
N PRO A 72 -0.43 8.50 17.36
CA PRO A 72 -1.75 7.87 17.27
C PRO A 72 -2.76 8.72 16.48
N ALA A 73 -3.58 8.06 15.66
CA ALA A 73 -4.81 8.61 15.13
C ALA A 73 -5.99 8.34 16.09
N ARG A 74 -7.03 9.17 16.02
CA ARG A 74 -8.23 9.11 16.88
C ARG A 74 -9.50 9.07 16.05
N MET A 75 -10.62 8.74 16.71
CA MET A 75 -11.96 8.86 16.14
C MET A 75 -12.13 10.20 15.42
N ASP A 76 -12.80 10.15 14.26
CA ASP A 76 -13.05 11.29 13.38
C ASP A 76 -11.79 11.93 12.76
N ASP A 77 -10.58 11.39 12.91
CA ASP A 77 -9.46 11.90 12.13
C ASP A 77 -9.65 11.64 10.63
N LEU A 78 -9.40 12.67 9.80
CA LEU A 78 -9.25 12.51 8.35
C LEU A 78 -7.77 12.28 8.04
N LEU A 79 -7.47 11.09 7.55
CA LEU A 79 -6.13 10.64 7.24
C LEU A 79 -5.91 10.61 5.72
N ALA A 80 -4.68 10.89 5.31
CA ALA A 80 -4.19 10.63 3.97
C ALA A 80 -3.15 9.51 4.02
N VAL A 81 -3.35 8.48 3.19
CA VAL A 81 -2.36 7.44 2.96
C VAL A 81 -1.61 7.78 1.67
N GLU A 82 -0.33 8.09 1.79
CA GLU A 82 0.58 8.26 0.66
C GLU A 82 1.20 6.91 0.31
N THR A 83 1.17 6.52 -0.97
CA THR A 83 1.81 5.29 -1.46
C THR A 83 2.76 5.61 -2.62
N ARG A 84 4.02 5.18 -2.51
CA ARG A 84 5.04 5.35 -3.55
C ARG A 84 5.66 4.02 -3.94
N VAL A 85 5.86 3.82 -5.23
CA VAL A 85 6.70 2.74 -5.76
C VAL A 85 8.16 3.13 -5.59
N LEU A 86 8.89 2.41 -4.74
CA LEU A 86 10.33 2.61 -4.56
C LEU A 86 11.14 1.80 -5.57
N LYS A 87 10.72 0.56 -5.80
CA LYS A 87 11.45 -0.36 -6.68
C LYS A 87 10.52 -1.41 -7.25
N LEU A 88 10.63 -1.63 -8.54
CA LEU A 88 9.96 -2.72 -9.24
C LEU A 88 11.03 -3.63 -9.86
N THR A 89 10.94 -4.93 -9.59
CA THR A 89 11.81 -5.95 -10.20
C THR A 89 10.99 -6.91 -11.06
N ALA A 90 11.62 -7.99 -11.54
CA ALA A 90 10.90 -9.03 -12.26
C ALA A 90 9.84 -9.74 -11.40
N ALA A 91 10.05 -9.88 -10.08
CA ALA A 91 9.21 -10.70 -9.20
C ALA A 91 8.71 -9.96 -7.95
N THR A 92 9.24 -8.78 -7.65
CA THR A 92 8.92 -8.03 -6.43
C THR A 92 8.61 -6.56 -6.70
N LEU A 93 7.79 -5.99 -5.81
CA LEU A 93 7.43 -4.59 -5.76
C LEU A 93 7.70 -4.07 -4.34
N GLU A 94 8.52 -3.04 -4.22
CA GLU A 94 8.82 -2.36 -2.96
C GLU A 94 8.12 -1.00 -2.91
N LEU A 95 7.40 -0.75 -1.81
CA LEU A 95 6.56 0.42 -1.60
C LEU A 95 6.97 1.17 -0.33
N ASP A 96 6.90 2.50 -0.37
CA ASP A 96 6.89 3.38 0.80
C ASP A 96 5.45 3.83 1.04
N GLN A 97 4.92 3.60 2.23
CA GLN A 97 3.59 4.04 2.62
C GLN A 97 3.63 4.86 3.89
N ARG A 98 2.90 5.98 3.89
CA ARG A 98 2.82 6.91 5.02
C ARG A 98 1.37 7.23 5.31
N VAL A 99 0.98 7.17 6.57
CA VAL A 99 -0.34 7.64 7.01
C VAL A 99 -0.16 8.97 7.70
N LYS A 100 -0.86 10.00 7.22
CA LYS A 100 -0.73 11.38 7.67
C LYS A 100 -2.06 11.95 8.14
N LYS A 101 -1.99 12.90 9.08
CA LYS A 101 -3.09 13.81 9.42
C LYS A 101 -2.61 15.23 9.14
N GLY A 102 -3.13 15.86 8.08
CA GLY A 102 -2.51 17.08 7.53
C GLY A 102 -1.06 16.81 7.13
N ASP A 103 -0.13 17.61 7.64
CA ASP A 103 1.31 17.45 7.38
C ASP A 103 2.00 16.47 8.34
N GLU A 104 1.31 15.99 9.35
CA GLU A 104 1.87 15.15 10.40
C GLU A 104 1.92 13.68 9.98
N ILE A 105 3.10 13.07 9.99
CA ILE A 105 3.27 11.63 9.75
C ILE A 105 2.99 10.86 11.04
N LEU A 106 1.99 9.98 11.00
CA LEU A 106 1.56 9.17 12.13
C LEU A 106 2.16 7.76 12.09
N PHE A 107 2.32 7.22 10.88
CA PHE A 107 2.77 5.86 10.63
C PHE A 107 3.55 5.79 9.33
N THR A 108 4.59 4.96 9.31
CA THR A 108 5.35 4.64 8.09
C THR A 108 5.45 3.13 7.92
N ALA A 109 5.43 2.67 6.67
CA ALA A 109 5.71 1.29 6.32
C ALA A 109 6.50 1.18 5.02
N LYS A 110 7.57 0.38 5.04
CA LYS A 110 8.17 -0.17 3.82
C LYS A 110 7.62 -1.57 3.59
N VAL A 111 6.98 -1.78 2.44
CA VAL A 111 6.30 -3.04 2.09
C VAL A 111 6.99 -3.67 0.90
N LEU A 112 7.40 -4.94 1.04
CA LEU A 112 7.88 -5.76 -0.06
C LEU A 112 6.79 -6.77 -0.44
N ILE A 113 6.32 -6.69 -1.67
CA ILE A 113 5.34 -7.60 -2.25
C ILE A 113 6.06 -8.51 -3.24
N ALA A 114 5.76 -9.81 -3.19
CA ALA A 114 6.22 -10.81 -4.15
C ALA A 114 5.05 -11.31 -4.99
N ALA A 115 5.25 -11.47 -6.29
CA ALA A 115 4.35 -12.22 -7.16
C ALA A 115 4.58 -13.72 -6.98
N VAL A 116 3.53 -14.48 -6.68
CA VAL A 116 3.59 -15.91 -6.39
C VAL A 116 2.62 -16.68 -7.27
N SER A 117 3.08 -17.81 -7.83
CA SER A 117 2.26 -18.75 -8.59
C SER A 117 2.59 -20.18 -8.17
N GLY A 118 1.57 -20.97 -7.84
CA GLY A 118 1.75 -22.35 -7.38
C GLY A 118 2.66 -22.45 -6.14
N GLY A 119 2.58 -21.46 -5.24
CA GLY A 119 3.39 -21.40 -4.01
C GLY A 119 4.85 -20.99 -4.22
N ARG A 120 5.27 -20.59 -5.43
CA ARG A 120 6.65 -20.15 -5.72
C ARG A 120 6.67 -18.73 -6.29
N ALA A 121 7.75 -18.00 -6.02
CA ALA A 121 7.97 -16.69 -6.64
C ALA A 121 7.92 -16.80 -8.16
N CYS A 122 7.26 -15.85 -8.81
CA CYS A 122 7.07 -15.81 -10.24
C CYS A 122 7.24 -14.38 -10.76
N ARG A 123 7.18 -14.23 -12.08
CA ARG A 123 7.32 -12.92 -12.71
C ARG A 123 6.03 -12.12 -12.55
N ILE A 124 6.15 -10.86 -12.15
CA ILE A 124 5.04 -9.89 -12.17
C ILE A 124 4.51 -9.80 -13.62
N PRO A 125 3.19 -9.88 -13.85
CA PRO A 125 2.59 -9.74 -15.17
C PRO A 125 3.07 -8.49 -15.90
N ARG A 126 3.24 -8.59 -17.22
CA ARG A 126 3.80 -7.51 -18.03
C ARG A 126 3.02 -6.20 -17.87
N GLU A 127 1.70 -6.27 -17.96
CA GLU A 127 0.81 -5.12 -17.83
C GLU A 127 1.00 -4.39 -16.49
N VAL A 128 1.06 -5.14 -15.39
CA VAL A 128 1.33 -4.57 -14.05
C VAL A 128 2.68 -3.86 -14.02
N ARG A 129 3.72 -4.45 -14.65
CA ARG A 129 5.03 -3.79 -14.68
C ARG A 129 5.03 -2.51 -15.51
N GLU A 130 4.34 -2.49 -16.64
CA GLU A 130 4.27 -1.31 -17.51
C GLU A 130 3.56 -0.15 -16.82
N LYS A 131 2.47 -0.41 -16.07
CA LYS A 131 1.70 0.63 -15.39
C LYS A 131 2.31 1.10 -14.05
N LEU A 132 3.11 0.28 -13.38
CA LEU A 132 3.72 0.60 -12.07
C LEU A 132 5.22 0.92 -12.11
N SER A 133 5.84 0.93 -13.29
CA SER A 133 7.25 1.30 -13.40
C SER A 133 7.43 2.75 -12.94
N PRO A 134 8.31 3.04 -11.97
CA PRO A 134 8.65 4.42 -11.66
C PRO A 134 9.25 5.06 -12.93
N PRO A 135 9.01 6.36 -13.18
CA PRO A 135 9.63 7.05 -14.29
C PRO A 135 11.15 7.01 -14.17
N ALA A 136 11.81 7.02 -15.32
CA ALA A 136 13.25 6.95 -15.47
C ALA A 136 13.98 8.16 -14.88
#